data_AF-A0AAU9C828-F1
#
_entry.id   AF-A0AAU9C828-F1
#
_cell.length_a   1.000
_cell.length_b   1.000
_cell.length_c   1.000
_cell.angle_alpha   90.00
_cell.angle_beta   90.00
_cell.angle_gamma   90.00
#
_symmetry.space_group_name_H-M   'P 1'
#
loop_
_entity.id
_entity.type
_entity.pdbx_description
1 polymer ?
#
loop_
_entity_poly.entity_id
_entity_poly.type
_entity_poly.pdbx_seq_one_letter_code
_entity_poly.pdbx_strand_id
1 'polypeptide(L)'
;MEELLQRRLTRMFGRNHHFAGIHVFTPSSDIPDEYGSGPRLVVLSPDAPYSRSADNPAFAAAVEILRNRGDQPRQKQNRLVFLAPDFDVLGRTKDQAKTFLAWDSIVTDIESGVLNQDISHLNQSKRSRDNADQALDQLIRETWKWLIAPVEEFVKGKPQLDWEAVPIPSTAPNLVEAIEDKLREEEWVIYEWSPIHLRHLLKQWYFKDDVTEVSALKVWQDSCHYLYLPRLLNDQVFRDAIAKGVETEDYFGFASGKEGDRYLGFVFGQPASIQLTESSLLIEREAALAWRERIESIRQPHTEEGDRRSKKEEEKTPGRPGDKGIGSKAASVKKQFYGTVTLDPIKAKMDFATLIDEVVQQFTAKPGVDVKISVEIQAQSKEGFDESLQRIVKENCNVLKFDSAEFEGED
;
A
#
# COMPACT_ATOMS: atom_id res chain seq x y z
N MET A 1 34.38 12.04 9.01
CA MET A 1 33.81 11.10 10.02
C MET A 1 32.32 10.96 9.85
N GLU A 2 31.55 12.05 9.86
CA GLU A 2 30.10 12.00 9.65
C GLU A 2 29.72 11.28 8.35
N GLU A 3 30.38 11.59 7.24
CA GLU A 3 30.22 10.89 5.95
C GLU A 3 30.49 9.37 6.05
N LEU A 4 31.48 8.96 6.85
CA LEU A 4 31.76 7.54 7.08
C LEU A 4 30.59 6.86 7.81
N LEU A 5 30.09 7.50 8.87
CA LEU A 5 28.98 6.97 9.68
C LEU A 5 27.69 6.92 8.85
N GLN A 6 27.40 8.00 8.10
CA GLN A 6 26.27 8.08 7.18
C GLN A 6 26.31 6.94 6.18
N ARG A 7 27.45 6.76 5.50
CA ARG A 7 27.63 5.69 4.49
C ARG A 7 27.47 4.30 5.09
N ARG A 8 27.97 4.05 6.30
CA ARG A 8 27.83 2.74 6.97
C ARG A 8 26.39 2.47 7.37
N LEU A 9 25.73 3.43 8.02
CA LEU A 9 24.31 3.31 8.39
C LEU A 9 23.43 3.06 7.16
N THR A 10 23.60 3.83 6.08
CA THR A 10 22.84 3.64 4.84
C THR A 10 22.98 2.22 4.29
N ARG A 11 24.17 1.61 4.38
CA ARG A 11 24.39 0.21 3.96
C ARG A 11 23.70 -0.80 4.88
N MET A 12 23.56 -0.50 6.17
CA MET A 12 22.97 -1.42 7.15
C MET A 12 21.46 -1.62 6.99
N PHE A 13 20.73 -0.67 6.41
CA PHE A 13 19.28 -0.77 6.23
C PHE A 13 18.84 -1.63 5.03
N GLY A 14 19.74 -1.90 4.08
CA GLY A 14 19.41 -2.69 2.89
C GLY A 14 18.35 -2.02 1.98
N ARG A 15 17.65 -2.83 1.19
CA ARG A 15 16.62 -2.36 0.22
C ARG A 15 15.23 -2.95 0.44
N ASN A 16 15.12 -4.02 1.23
CA ASN A 16 13.86 -4.73 1.46
C ASN A 16 13.24 -4.22 2.76
N HIS A 17 12.34 -3.25 2.63
CA HIS A 17 11.61 -2.65 3.73
C HIS A 17 10.34 -1.97 3.21
N HIS A 18 9.43 -1.64 4.12
CA HIS A 18 8.16 -0.99 3.85
C HIS A 18 8.23 0.55 3.91
N PHE A 19 9.35 1.13 4.36
CA PHE A 19 9.51 2.59 4.34
C PHE A 19 9.52 3.16 2.92
N ALA A 20 8.86 4.31 2.71
CA ALA A 20 8.97 5.06 1.45
C ALA A 20 10.34 5.73 1.28
N GLY A 21 11.15 5.76 2.34
CA GLY A 21 12.54 6.16 2.29
C GLY A 21 13.17 6.20 3.69
N ILE A 22 14.46 5.92 3.73
CA ILE A 22 15.29 6.01 4.92
C ILE A 22 16.28 7.15 4.72
N HIS A 23 16.20 8.15 5.58
CA HIS A 23 16.88 9.44 5.44
C HIS A 23 17.97 9.56 6.48
N VAL A 24 19.20 9.19 6.12
CA VAL A 24 20.34 9.19 7.04
C VAL A 24 21.03 10.54 7.04
N PHE A 25 20.96 11.24 8.18
CA PHE A 25 21.56 12.57 8.41
C PHE A 25 21.10 13.60 7.37
N THR A 26 19.86 13.44 6.90
CA THR A 26 19.31 14.25 5.82
C THR A 26 18.68 15.53 6.37
N PRO A 27 19.00 16.71 5.82
CA PRO A 27 18.34 17.96 6.20
C PRO A 27 16.83 17.89 5.99
N SER A 28 16.07 18.62 6.81
CA SER A 28 14.61 18.63 6.75
C SER A 28 14.04 18.98 5.37
N SER A 29 14.70 19.90 4.63
CA SER A 29 14.30 20.31 3.27
C SER A 29 14.24 19.15 2.27
N ASP A 30 15.15 18.19 2.45
CA ASP A 30 15.42 17.13 1.49
C ASP A 30 14.61 15.86 1.82
N ILE A 31 13.93 15.84 2.97
CA ILE A 31 12.98 14.78 3.35
C ILE A 31 11.62 15.09 2.70
N PRO A 32 11.15 14.29 1.71
CA PRO A 32 9.92 14.59 0.99
C PRO A 32 8.67 14.58 1.90
N ASP A 33 7.74 15.50 1.63
CA ASP A 33 6.46 15.62 2.34
C ASP A 33 5.31 15.07 1.49
N GLU A 34 5.23 13.73 1.43
CA GLU A 34 4.31 12.99 0.56
C GLU A 34 3.64 11.84 1.30
N TYR A 35 2.57 11.28 0.71
CA TYR A 35 1.85 10.14 1.29
C TYR A 35 2.69 8.85 1.26
N GLY A 36 3.38 8.57 0.14
CA GLY A 36 4.32 7.47 -0.02
C GLY A 36 3.74 6.06 0.14
N SER A 37 4.52 5.03 -0.19
CA SER A 37 4.18 3.61 0.00
C SER A 37 4.33 3.12 1.46
N GLY A 38 4.76 4.01 2.35
CA GLY A 38 5.15 3.75 3.73
C GLY A 38 5.51 5.04 4.46
N PRO A 39 5.59 5.03 5.80
CA PRO A 39 6.26 6.09 6.54
C PRO A 39 7.71 6.26 6.09
N ARG A 40 8.36 7.33 6.53
CA ARG A 40 9.76 7.62 6.30
C ARG A 40 10.52 7.50 7.61
N LEU A 41 11.62 6.74 7.59
CA LEU A 41 12.52 6.64 8.72
C LEU A 41 13.58 7.74 8.62
N VAL A 42 13.63 8.64 9.59
CA VAL A 42 14.62 9.72 9.66
C VAL A 42 15.67 9.35 10.69
N VAL A 43 16.90 9.10 10.24
CA VAL A 43 18.02 8.75 11.13
C VAL A 43 18.76 10.03 11.49
N LEU A 44 18.68 10.41 12.78
CA LEU A 44 19.25 11.65 13.29
C LEU A 44 20.78 11.60 13.30
N SER A 45 21.39 12.78 13.11
CA SER A 45 22.83 12.94 13.07
C SER A 45 23.50 12.72 14.44
N PRO A 46 24.83 12.54 14.48
CA PRO A 46 25.60 12.48 15.73
C PRO A 46 25.45 13.69 16.66
N ASP A 47 24.83 14.78 16.23
CA ASP A 47 24.67 16.00 17.04
C ASP A 47 23.31 16.08 17.73
N ALA A 48 22.41 15.15 17.41
CA ALA A 48 21.09 15.01 18.04
C ALA A 48 20.93 13.64 18.76
N PRO A 49 21.79 13.33 19.74
CA PRO A 49 21.65 12.10 20.50
C PRO A 49 20.42 12.09 21.41
N TYR A 50 19.86 10.90 21.58
CA TYR A 50 18.82 10.63 22.55
C TYR A 50 19.44 10.40 23.93
N SER A 51 18.86 11.06 24.92
CA SER A 51 19.13 10.86 26.35
C SER A 51 17.81 10.70 27.11
N ARG A 52 17.81 9.91 28.18
CA ARG A 52 16.66 9.80 29.10
C ARG A 52 16.56 11.00 30.06
N SER A 53 17.54 11.90 30.06
CA SER A 53 17.49 13.15 30.82
C SER A 53 16.47 14.13 30.23
N ALA A 54 16.08 15.14 31.02
CA ALA A 54 15.20 16.22 30.56
C ALA A 54 15.75 16.96 29.33
N ASP A 55 17.08 17.14 29.25
CA ASP A 55 17.74 17.59 28.03
C ASP A 55 17.86 16.40 27.05
N ASN A 56 17.00 16.39 26.04
CA ASN A 56 16.97 15.38 24.97
C ASN A 56 17.13 16.04 23.60
N PRO A 57 18.38 16.16 23.08
CA PRO A 57 18.67 16.74 21.77
C PRO A 57 17.93 16.07 20.61
N ALA A 58 17.70 14.75 20.69
CA ALA A 58 16.97 14.02 19.66
C ALA A 58 15.55 14.54 19.47
N PHE A 59 14.82 14.81 20.55
CA PHE A 59 13.46 15.35 20.46
C PHE A 59 13.43 16.76 19.88
N ALA A 60 14.40 17.62 20.25
CA ALA A 60 14.49 18.96 19.67
C ALA A 60 14.68 18.91 18.14
N ALA A 61 15.63 18.09 17.67
CA ALA A 61 15.87 17.90 16.24
C ALA A 61 14.67 17.24 15.53
N ALA A 62 14.05 16.24 16.16
CA ALA A 62 12.89 15.57 15.60
C ALA A 62 11.69 16.52 15.47
N VAL A 63 11.45 17.42 16.42
CA VAL A 63 10.41 18.46 16.34
C VAL A 63 10.62 19.39 15.14
N GLU A 64 11.86 19.81 14.89
CA GLU A 64 12.19 20.69 13.76
C GLU A 64 11.87 20.01 12.42
N ILE A 65 12.28 18.74 12.26
CA ILE A 65 12.03 17.96 11.06
C ILE A 65 10.54 17.60 10.93
N LEU A 66 9.86 17.33 12.04
CA LEU A 66 8.44 16.98 12.08
C LEU A 66 7.57 18.14 11.64
N ARG A 67 7.87 19.36 12.10
CA ARG A 67 7.05 20.55 11.85
C ARG A 67 7.37 21.24 10.53
N ASN A 68 8.60 21.09 10.03
CA ASN A 68 9.06 21.83 8.86
C ASN A 68 9.63 20.90 7.77
N ARG A 69 9.63 21.39 6.54
CA ARG A 69 10.40 20.88 5.40
C ARG A 69 11.20 22.05 4.84
N GLY A 70 12.42 22.22 5.33
CA GLY A 70 13.15 23.48 5.16
C GLY A 70 12.36 24.60 5.82
N ASP A 71 12.05 25.66 5.08
CA ASP A 71 11.27 26.79 5.61
C ASP A 71 9.75 26.63 5.52
N GLN A 72 9.25 25.53 4.94
CA GLN A 72 7.82 25.29 4.73
C GLN A 72 7.21 24.43 5.85
N PRO A 73 6.00 24.71 6.35
CA PRO A 73 5.32 23.83 7.29
C PRO A 73 5.06 22.45 6.69
N ARG A 74 5.50 21.40 7.37
CA ARG A 74 5.29 20.01 6.96
C ARG A 74 3.84 19.60 7.21
N GLN A 75 3.21 19.01 6.19
CA GLN A 75 1.81 18.63 6.24
C GLN A 75 1.63 17.17 6.67
N LYS A 76 2.43 16.23 6.16
CA LYS A 76 2.27 14.79 6.39
C LYS A 76 3.11 14.34 7.59
N GLN A 77 2.89 14.99 8.73
CA GLN A 77 3.66 14.75 9.95
C GLN A 77 3.53 13.31 10.44
N ASN A 78 2.35 12.71 10.28
CA ASN A 78 2.11 11.31 10.64
C ASN A 78 2.79 10.30 9.70
N ARG A 79 3.61 10.75 8.74
CA ARG A 79 4.44 9.90 7.89
C ARG A 79 5.90 9.84 8.32
N LEU A 80 6.26 10.39 9.48
CA LEU A 80 7.64 10.37 9.99
C LEU A 80 7.78 9.52 11.25
N VAL A 81 8.85 8.73 11.29
CA VAL A 81 9.39 8.05 12.47
C VAL A 81 10.90 8.26 12.51
N PHE A 82 11.51 8.23 13.69
CA PHE A 82 12.89 8.67 13.87
C PHE A 82 13.76 7.57 14.49
N LEU A 83 15.04 7.54 14.14
CA LEU A 83 16.06 6.72 14.79
C LEU A 83 17.20 7.61 15.27
N ALA A 84 17.45 7.63 16.57
CA ALA A 84 18.44 8.50 17.20
C ALA A 84 19.66 7.74 17.73
N PRO A 85 20.84 8.40 17.77
CA PRO A 85 22.01 7.86 18.42
C PRO A 85 21.87 7.91 19.95
N ASP A 86 22.36 6.90 20.64
CA ASP A 86 22.44 6.84 22.10
C ASP A 86 23.56 7.75 22.61
N PHE A 87 23.21 8.68 23.50
CA PHE A 87 24.13 9.67 24.06
C PHE A 87 25.38 9.03 24.71
N ASP A 88 25.19 7.97 25.48
CA ASP A 88 26.26 7.35 26.28
C ASP A 88 27.24 6.54 25.43
N VAL A 89 26.77 6.00 24.30
CA VAL A 89 27.61 5.21 23.38
C VAL A 89 28.32 6.08 22.36
N LEU A 90 27.71 7.19 21.95
CA LEU A 90 28.16 8.02 20.83
C LEU A 90 29.63 8.45 20.90
N GLY A 91 30.13 8.82 22.10
CA GLY A 91 31.53 9.21 22.27
C GLY A 91 32.51 8.11 21.86
N ARG A 92 32.26 6.87 22.30
CA ARG A 92 33.07 5.69 21.96
C ARG A 92 33.01 5.39 20.47
N THR A 93 31.85 5.56 19.84
CA THR A 93 31.68 5.39 18.39
C THR A 93 32.48 6.41 17.59
N LYS A 94 32.49 7.68 18.01
CA LYS A 94 33.31 8.72 17.39
C LYS A 94 34.81 8.40 17.49
N ASP A 95 35.28 7.92 18.65
CA ASP A 95 36.69 7.55 18.83
C ASP A 95 37.09 6.29 18.05
N GLN A 96 36.21 5.30 17.97
CA GLN A 96 36.44 4.13 17.14
C GLN A 96 36.46 4.48 15.65
N ALA A 97 35.61 5.41 15.20
CA ALA A 97 35.63 5.91 13.83
C ALA A 97 36.96 6.60 13.47
N LYS A 98 37.53 7.39 14.40
CA LYS A 98 38.87 7.98 14.23
C LYS A 98 39.94 6.90 14.11
N THR A 99 39.89 5.88 14.97
CA THR A 99 40.83 4.76 14.98
C THR A 99 40.79 4.00 13.65
N PHE A 100 39.59 3.69 13.14
CA PHE A 100 39.43 3.05 11.84
C PHE A 100 40.03 3.92 10.72
N LEU A 101 39.69 5.21 10.66
CA LEU A 101 40.20 6.13 9.63
C LEU A 101 41.72 6.26 9.67
N ALA A 102 42.33 6.27 10.86
CA ALA A 102 43.78 6.32 11.01
C ALA A 102 44.45 5.06 10.42
N TRP A 103 43.94 3.86 10.75
CA TRP A 103 44.47 2.62 10.17
C TRP A 103 44.22 2.50 8.68
N ASP A 104 43.05 2.93 8.20
CA ASP A 104 42.73 2.94 6.77
C ASP A 104 43.65 3.87 5.98
N SER A 105 43.95 5.05 6.52
CA SER A 105 44.95 5.99 5.97
C SER A 105 46.33 5.36 5.91
N ILE A 106 46.80 4.74 7.00
CA ILE A 106 48.13 4.08 7.04
C ILE A 106 48.23 2.98 5.98
N VAL A 107 47.20 2.14 5.87
CA VAL A 107 47.18 1.06 4.86
C VAL A 107 47.20 1.66 3.45
N THR A 108 46.40 2.69 3.19
CA THR A 108 46.34 3.37 1.89
C THR A 108 47.68 4.02 1.52
N ASP A 109 48.35 4.66 2.48
CA ASP A 109 49.66 5.31 2.27
C ASP A 109 50.77 4.28 1.99
N ILE A 110 50.74 3.12 2.64
CA ILE A 110 51.69 2.02 2.35
C ILE A 110 51.42 1.44 0.96
N GLU A 111 50.15 1.17 0.62
CA GLU A 111 49.77 0.58 -0.67
C GLU A 111 50.02 1.52 -1.86
N SER A 112 49.93 2.83 -1.65
CA SER A 112 50.23 3.86 -2.66
C SER A 112 51.71 4.20 -2.79
N GLY A 113 52.58 3.63 -1.93
CA GLY A 113 54.02 3.89 -1.93
C GLY A 113 54.43 5.23 -1.32
N VAL A 114 53.50 5.95 -0.66
CA VAL A 114 53.80 7.16 0.12
C VAL A 114 54.60 6.79 1.37
N LEU A 115 54.26 5.67 2.01
CA LEU A 115 55.00 5.10 3.13
C LEU A 115 55.71 3.82 2.69
N ASN A 116 57.04 3.83 2.72
CA ASN A 116 57.84 2.63 2.50
C ASN A 116 57.91 1.80 3.80
N GLN A 117 57.13 0.72 3.85
CA GLN A 117 57.09 -0.23 4.96
C GLN A 117 57.25 -1.66 4.43
N ASP A 118 57.68 -2.59 5.29
CA ASP A 118 57.79 -3.99 4.89
C ASP A 118 56.42 -4.70 4.84
N ILE A 119 56.41 -5.91 4.27
CA ILE A 119 55.19 -6.72 4.11
C ILE A 119 54.59 -7.11 5.48
N SER A 120 55.42 -7.25 6.52
CA SER A 120 54.95 -7.60 7.87
C SER A 120 54.14 -6.46 8.49
N HIS A 121 54.67 -5.23 8.41
CA HIS A 121 54.02 -4.01 8.87
C HIS A 121 52.74 -3.71 8.08
N LEU A 122 52.71 -3.97 6.76
CA LEU A 122 51.50 -3.87 5.96
C LEU A 122 50.43 -4.86 6.44
N ASN A 123 50.78 -6.13 6.62
CA ASN A 123 49.85 -7.16 7.09
C ASN A 123 49.32 -6.86 8.50
N GLN A 124 50.16 -6.36 9.39
CA GLN A 124 49.74 -5.92 10.73
C GLN A 124 48.76 -4.74 10.65
N SER A 125 49.06 -3.74 9.82
CA SER A 125 48.20 -2.55 9.65
C SER A 125 46.83 -2.93 9.07
N LYS A 126 46.80 -3.85 8.10
CA LYS A 126 45.55 -4.41 7.56
C LYS A 126 44.72 -5.09 8.64
N ARG A 127 45.32 -5.96 9.47
CA ARG A 127 44.60 -6.60 10.59
C ARG A 127 44.06 -5.58 11.59
N SER A 128 44.83 -4.55 11.94
CA SER A 128 44.36 -3.48 12.82
C SER A 128 43.19 -2.69 12.22
N ARG A 129 43.26 -2.36 10.93
CA ARG A 129 42.16 -1.73 10.19
C ARG A 129 40.91 -2.60 10.23
N ASP A 130 41.03 -3.88 9.89
CA ASP A 130 39.90 -4.81 9.79
C ASP A 130 39.27 -5.08 11.17
N ASN A 131 40.07 -5.17 12.23
CA ASN A 131 39.55 -5.25 13.60
C ASN A 131 38.82 -3.96 14.01
N ALA A 132 39.39 -2.80 13.66
CA ALA A 132 38.77 -1.52 13.95
C ALA A 132 37.46 -1.32 13.17
N ASP A 133 37.40 -1.85 11.95
CA ASP A 133 36.24 -1.88 11.06
C ASP A 133 35.08 -2.66 11.68
N GLN A 134 35.33 -3.90 12.11
CA GLN A 134 34.32 -4.76 12.75
C GLN A 134 33.80 -4.17 14.07
N ALA A 135 34.70 -3.63 14.90
CA ALA A 135 34.31 -2.99 16.16
C ALA A 135 33.48 -1.72 15.92
N LEU A 136 33.77 -0.97 14.85
CA LEU A 136 33.00 0.21 14.50
C LEU A 136 31.57 -0.17 14.06
N ASP A 137 31.40 -1.22 13.27
CA ASP A 137 30.07 -1.68 12.85
C ASP A 137 29.21 -2.10 14.04
N GLN A 138 29.79 -2.77 15.04
CA GLN A 138 29.08 -3.09 16.27
C GLN A 138 28.68 -1.83 17.05
N LEU A 139 29.61 -0.88 17.23
CA LEU A 139 29.33 0.36 17.94
C LEU A 139 28.27 1.22 17.25
N ILE A 140 28.24 1.24 15.91
CA ILE A 140 27.18 1.94 15.16
C ILE A 140 25.81 1.36 15.51
N ARG A 141 25.66 0.03 15.59
CA ARG A 141 24.40 -0.63 15.98
C ARG A 141 24.04 -0.35 17.45
N GLU A 142 25.02 -0.28 18.34
CA GLU A 142 24.78 0.07 19.75
C GLU A 142 24.45 1.56 19.95
N THR A 143 24.83 2.40 18.99
CA THR A 143 24.59 3.85 19.00
C THR A 143 23.23 4.17 18.39
N TRP A 144 22.99 3.86 17.11
CA TRP A 144 21.69 4.16 16.45
C TRP A 144 20.66 3.09 16.74
N LYS A 145 20.09 3.15 17.94
CA LYS A 145 19.10 2.19 18.42
C LYS A 145 17.83 2.82 18.97
N TRP A 146 17.77 4.12 19.19
CA TRP A 146 16.59 4.74 19.79
C TRP A 146 15.55 5.02 18.73
N LEU A 147 14.58 4.13 18.59
CA LEU A 147 13.42 4.34 17.73
C LEU A 147 12.44 5.26 18.45
N ILE A 148 12.03 6.33 17.78
CA ILE A 148 11.26 7.42 18.34
C ILE A 148 10.05 7.69 17.43
N ALA A 149 8.86 7.76 18.02
CA ALA A 149 7.64 8.13 17.31
C ALA A 149 6.98 9.35 17.95
N PRO A 150 6.56 10.33 17.13
CA PRO A 150 5.69 11.40 17.60
C PRO A 150 4.26 10.90 17.77
N VAL A 151 3.63 11.30 18.87
CA VAL A 151 2.22 11.03 19.18
C VAL A 151 1.54 12.32 19.61
N GLU A 152 0.25 12.48 19.30
CA GLU A 152 -0.53 13.60 19.83
C GLU A 152 -1.74 13.09 20.61
N GLU A 153 -1.85 13.55 21.85
CA GLU A 153 -3.00 13.27 22.71
C GLU A 153 -3.79 14.56 22.97
N PHE A 154 -5.11 14.43 23.14
CA PHE A 154 -5.96 15.56 23.47
C PHE A 154 -5.98 15.82 24.99
N VAL A 155 -5.22 16.83 25.42
CA VAL A 155 -5.22 17.30 26.81
C VAL A 155 -6.05 18.58 26.90
N LYS A 156 -7.13 18.54 27.70
CA LYS A 156 -8.07 19.67 27.86
C LYS A 156 -8.61 20.19 26.51
N GLY A 157 -8.87 19.28 25.58
CA GLY A 157 -9.43 19.60 24.26
C GLY A 157 -8.45 20.17 23.24
N LYS A 158 -7.13 20.16 23.52
CA LYS A 158 -6.10 20.58 22.56
C LYS A 158 -5.13 19.42 22.29
N PRO A 159 -4.73 19.19 21.02
CA PRO A 159 -3.68 18.22 20.74
C PRO A 159 -2.37 18.71 21.35
N GLN A 160 -1.71 17.82 22.08
CA GLN A 160 -0.41 18.03 22.67
C GLN A 160 0.56 16.98 22.13
N LEU A 161 1.63 17.44 21.50
CA LEU A 161 2.71 16.60 21.01
C LEU A 161 3.47 15.98 22.17
N ASP A 162 3.61 14.66 22.13
CA ASP A 162 4.48 13.86 22.98
C ASP A 162 5.35 12.92 22.13
N TRP A 163 6.33 12.29 22.77
CA TRP A 163 7.32 11.44 22.12
C TRP A 163 7.49 10.13 22.86
N GLU A 164 7.28 9.03 22.14
CA GLU A 164 7.58 7.71 22.64
C GLU A 164 8.92 7.23 22.08
N ALA A 165 9.71 6.55 22.91
CA ALA A 165 11.06 6.14 22.54
C ALA A 165 11.40 4.76 23.09
N VAL A 166 11.79 3.85 22.21
CA VAL A 166 12.15 2.46 22.55
C VAL A 166 13.50 2.08 21.92
N PRO A 167 14.33 1.28 22.62
CA PRO A 167 15.58 0.81 22.04
C PRO A 167 15.37 -0.39 21.11
N ILE A 168 16.07 -0.39 19.99
CA ILE A 168 16.18 -1.53 19.07
C ILE A 168 17.32 -2.45 19.54
N PRO A 169 17.14 -3.78 19.51
CA PRO A 169 18.22 -4.71 19.85
C PRO A 169 19.43 -4.55 18.92
N SER A 170 20.59 -4.23 19.47
CA SER A 170 21.83 -4.05 18.69
C SER A 170 22.37 -5.34 18.06
N THR A 171 21.94 -6.50 18.58
CA THR A 171 22.30 -7.83 18.10
C THR A 171 21.40 -8.34 16.98
N ALA A 172 20.40 -7.56 16.55
CA ALA A 172 19.52 -7.96 15.47
C ALA A 172 20.32 -8.18 14.18
N PRO A 173 20.16 -9.33 13.49
CA PRO A 173 20.90 -9.62 12.26
C PRO A 173 20.56 -8.60 11.16
N ASN A 174 19.27 -8.23 11.07
CA ASN A 174 18.75 -7.22 10.15
C ASN A 174 18.19 -6.04 10.94
N LEU A 175 18.79 -4.85 10.78
CA LEU A 175 18.40 -3.66 11.53
C LEU A 175 17.03 -3.13 11.08
N VAL A 176 16.75 -3.14 9.77
CA VAL A 176 15.49 -2.57 9.27
C VAL A 176 14.29 -3.44 9.65
N GLU A 177 14.47 -4.76 9.62
CA GLU A 177 13.45 -5.72 10.05
C GLU A 177 13.16 -5.57 11.56
N ALA A 178 14.19 -5.47 12.40
CA ALA A 178 14.00 -5.23 13.83
C ALA A 178 13.30 -3.89 14.13
N ILE A 179 13.52 -2.87 13.31
CA ILE A 179 12.77 -1.61 13.40
C ILE A 179 11.31 -1.81 13.04
N GLU A 180 11.01 -2.51 11.94
CA GLU A 180 9.62 -2.75 11.50
C GLU A 180 8.84 -3.64 12.47
N ASP A 181 9.48 -4.65 13.03
CA ASP A 181 8.92 -5.49 14.08
C ASP A 181 8.59 -4.63 15.31
N LYS A 182 9.52 -3.76 15.72
CA LYS A 182 9.27 -2.84 16.85
C LYS A 182 8.14 -1.86 16.56
N LEU A 183 8.06 -1.31 15.34
CA LEU A 183 6.96 -0.43 14.93
C LEU A 183 5.60 -1.14 14.97
N ARG A 184 5.57 -2.44 14.68
CA ARG A 184 4.36 -3.27 14.76
C ARG A 184 4.00 -3.60 16.21
N GLU A 185 4.98 -3.97 17.04
CA GLU A 185 4.80 -4.30 18.45
C GLU A 185 4.25 -3.12 19.26
N GLU A 186 4.77 -1.92 19.05
CA GLU A 186 4.33 -0.70 19.72
C GLU A 186 3.07 -0.08 19.08
N GLU A 187 2.50 -0.72 18.05
CA GLU A 187 1.35 -0.23 17.27
C GLU A 187 1.55 1.17 16.63
N TRP A 188 2.81 1.62 16.52
CA TRP A 188 3.16 2.91 15.92
C TRP A 188 2.93 2.96 14.41
N VAL A 189 2.88 1.81 13.75
CA VAL A 189 2.49 1.67 12.35
C VAL A 189 1.52 0.49 12.20
N ILE A 190 0.38 0.75 11.58
CA ILE A 190 -0.66 -0.25 11.34
C ILE A 190 -0.46 -0.89 9.97
N TYR A 191 -0.11 -2.18 9.97
CA TYR A 191 0.10 -2.99 8.76
C TYR A 191 -1.18 -3.66 8.25
N GLU A 192 -2.15 -3.88 9.13
CA GLU A 192 -3.48 -4.37 8.81
C GLU A 192 -4.48 -3.65 9.71
N TRP A 193 -5.57 -3.15 9.13
CA TRP A 193 -6.55 -2.37 9.89
C TRP A 193 -7.94 -2.99 9.81
N SER A 194 -8.57 -3.12 10.98
CA SER A 194 -9.88 -3.75 11.11
C SER A 194 -11.01 -2.78 10.77
N PRO A 195 -12.08 -3.22 10.06
CA PRO A 195 -13.24 -2.38 9.78
C PRO A 195 -13.89 -1.77 11.02
N ILE A 196 -13.84 -2.46 12.16
CA ILE A 196 -14.39 -1.93 13.42
C ILE A 196 -13.62 -0.70 13.90
N HIS A 197 -12.29 -0.67 13.73
CA HIS A 197 -11.47 0.48 14.11
C HIS A 197 -11.71 1.67 13.18
N LEU A 198 -11.83 1.41 11.87
CA LEU A 198 -12.23 2.44 10.90
C LEU A 198 -13.60 3.03 11.24
N ARG A 199 -14.60 2.19 11.54
CA ARG A 199 -15.92 2.65 11.97
C ARG A 199 -15.85 3.56 13.20
N HIS A 200 -15.08 3.19 14.22
CA HIS A 200 -14.91 4.01 15.43
C HIS A 200 -14.27 5.37 15.10
N LEU A 201 -13.23 5.37 14.28
CA LEU A 201 -12.58 6.59 13.81
C LEU A 201 -13.54 7.50 13.03
N LEU A 202 -14.31 6.94 12.10
CA LEU A 202 -15.31 7.68 11.33
C LEU A 202 -16.34 8.35 12.23
N LYS A 203 -16.88 7.59 13.19
CA LYS A 203 -17.84 8.11 14.18
C LYS A 203 -17.22 9.18 15.08
N GLN A 204 -15.98 8.99 15.51
CA GLN A 204 -15.31 9.93 16.42
C GLN A 204 -14.95 11.25 15.74
N TRP A 205 -14.65 11.27 14.45
CA TRP A 205 -14.04 12.43 13.79
C TRP A 205 -14.86 13.04 12.65
N TYR A 206 -15.68 12.26 11.95
CA TYR A 206 -16.30 12.68 10.68
C TYR A 206 -17.82 12.67 10.71
N PHE A 207 -18.45 11.68 11.37
CA PHE A 207 -19.91 11.60 11.47
C PHE A 207 -20.42 12.32 12.72
N LYS A 208 -20.47 13.66 12.64
CA LYS A 208 -20.95 14.58 13.68
C LYS A 208 -21.90 15.60 13.07
N ASP A 209 -22.73 16.22 13.90
CA ASP A 209 -23.54 17.38 13.52
C ASP A 209 -24.34 17.15 12.21
N ASP A 210 -25.04 16.00 12.15
CA ASP A 210 -25.84 15.53 11.01
C ASP A 210 -25.05 15.18 9.72
N VAL A 211 -23.72 15.13 9.77
CA VAL A 211 -22.89 14.63 8.67
C VAL A 211 -22.94 13.10 8.63
N THR A 212 -23.50 12.54 7.55
CA THR A 212 -23.64 11.09 7.36
C THR A 212 -22.69 10.51 6.29
N GLU A 213 -21.86 11.34 5.66
CA GLU A 213 -20.94 10.92 4.61
C GLU A 213 -19.63 11.72 4.65
N VAL A 214 -18.53 11.10 4.23
CA VAL A 214 -17.22 11.76 4.15
C VAL A 214 -16.40 11.23 2.98
N SER A 215 -15.58 12.07 2.37
CA SER A 215 -14.61 11.61 1.36
C SER A 215 -13.65 10.57 1.95
N ALA A 216 -13.60 9.38 1.35
CA ALA A 216 -12.69 8.32 1.74
C ALA A 216 -11.22 8.75 1.56
N LEU A 217 -10.93 9.46 0.47
CA LEU A 217 -9.60 10.01 0.19
C LEU A 217 -9.20 11.02 1.28
N LYS A 218 -10.13 11.88 1.72
CA LYS A 218 -9.87 12.82 2.82
C LYS A 218 -9.50 12.09 4.11
N VAL A 219 -10.22 11.03 4.48
CA VAL A 219 -9.93 10.27 5.71
C VAL A 219 -8.52 9.67 5.66
N TRP A 220 -8.13 9.09 4.52
CA TRP A 220 -6.76 8.61 4.30
C TRP A 220 -5.74 9.74 4.42
N GLN A 221 -5.96 10.86 3.73
CA GLN A 221 -5.05 11.99 3.76
C GLN A 221 -4.91 12.55 5.18
N ASP A 222 -6.01 12.81 5.88
CA ASP A 222 -6.01 13.29 7.26
C ASP A 222 -5.20 12.34 8.17
N SER A 223 -5.34 11.01 8.00
CA SER A 223 -4.53 10.04 8.76
C SER A 223 -3.02 10.14 8.50
N CYS A 224 -2.62 10.68 7.34
CA CYS A 224 -1.21 10.97 7.05
C CYS A 224 -0.75 12.31 7.64
N HIS A 225 -1.66 13.23 7.92
CA HIS A 225 -1.32 14.58 8.40
C HIS A 225 -1.25 14.64 9.92
N TYR A 226 -2.29 14.15 10.59
CA TYR A 226 -2.50 14.39 12.01
C TYR A 226 -1.98 13.23 12.86
N LEU A 227 -1.19 13.55 13.89
CA LEU A 227 -0.51 12.57 14.75
C LEU A 227 -1.45 11.86 15.73
N TYR A 228 -2.61 12.47 16.02
CA TYR A 228 -3.68 11.85 16.82
C TYR A 228 -4.54 10.88 16.01
N LEU A 229 -4.31 10.75 14.70
CA LEU A 229 -4.95 9.74 13.87
C LEU A 229 -4.03 8.53 13.67
N PRO A 230 -4.59 7.33 13.39
CA PRO A 230 -3.80 6.12 13.22
C PRO A 230 -2.82 6.24 12.05
N ARG A 231 -1.57 5.84 12.29
CA ARG A 231 -0.52 5.80 11.28
C ARG A 231 -0.60 4.49 10.50
N LEU A 232 -1.33 4.46 9.40
CA LEU A 232 -1.38 3.27 8.54
C LEU A 232 -0.10 3.16 7.71
N LEU A 233 0.31 1.94 7.36
CA LEU A 233 1.48 1.74 6.52
C LEU A 233 1.32 2.49 5.18
N ASN A 234 0.22 2.28 4.47
CA ASN A 234 -0.09 2.92 3.20
C ASN A 234 -1.60 2.91 2.92
N ASP A 235 -1.98 3.43 1.76
CA ASP A 235 -3.37 3.51 1.31
C ASP A 235 -3.99 2.12 1.07
N GLN A 236 -3.18 1.10 0.76
CA GLN A 236 -3.68 -0.27 0.58
C GLN A 236 -4.28 -0.80 1.89
N VAL A 237 -3.62 -0.57 3.04
CA VAL A 237 -4.16 -0.95 4.36
C VAL A 237 -5.53 -0.30 4.62
N PHE A 238 -5.69 0.96 4.19
CA PHE A 238 -6.97 1.67 4.30
C PHE A 238 -8.02 1.08 3.35
N ARG A 239 -7.67 0.84 2.09
CA ARG A 239 -8.56 0.23 1.08
C ARG A 239 -9.03 -1.16 1.50
N ASP A 240 -8.15 -1.97 2.06
CA ASP A 240 -8.47 -3.31 2.55
C ASP A 240 -9.44 -3.27 3.74
N ALA A 241 -9.28 -2.29 4.65
CA ALA A 241 -10.21 -2.09 5.75
C ALA A 241 -11.61 -1.66 5.26
N ILE A 242 -11.68 -0.84 4.20
CA ILE A 242 -12.95 -0.47 3.57
C ILE A 242 -13.57 -1.71 2.90
N ALA A 243 -12.80 -2.45 2.09
CA ALA A 243 -13.27 -3.62 1.36
C ALA A 243 -13.88 -4.66 2.31
N LYS A 244 -13.14 -5.03 3.37
CA LYS A 244 -13.61 -5.93 4.43
C LYS A 244 -14.83 -5.37 5.18
N GLY A 245 -14.92 -4.04 5.31
CA GLY A 245 -16.01 -3.39 6.04
C GLY A 245 -17.34 -3.36 5.29
N VAL A 246 -17.31 -3.19 3.97
CA VAL A 246 -18.53 -3.12 3.15
C VAL A 246 -19.08 -4.49 2.77
N GLU A 247 -18.30 -5.55 2.97
CA GLU A 247 -18.75 -6.95 2.83
C GLU A 247 -19.91 -7.30 3.77
N THR A 248 -20.01 -6.62 4.93
CA THR A 248 -21.12 -6.78 5.88
C THR A 248 -21.90 -5.47 6.04
N GLU A 249 -23.01 -5.54 6.78
CA GLU A 249 -23.86 -4.37 7.10
C GLU A 249 -23.55 -3.79 8.49
N ASP A 250 -22.47 -4.24 9.12
CA ASP A 250 -22.15 -3.89 10.51
C ASP A 250 -21.44 -2.54 10.65
N TYR A 251 -20.75 -2.08 9.60
CA TYR A 251 -19.75 -1.03 9.71
C TYR A 251 -20.14 0.30 9.07
N PHE A 252 -20.10 0.38 7.75
CA PHE A 252 -20.34 1.59 6.95
C PHE A 252 -20.61 1.19 5.50
N GLY A 253 -21.23 2.10 4.74
CA GLY A 253 -21.37 1.95 3.29
C GLY A 253 -20.22 2.63 2.54
N PHE A 254 -20.07 2.29 1.26
CA PHE A 254 -19.16 2.97 0.35
C PHE A 254 -19.89 3.38 -0.93
N ALA A 255 -19.45 4.48 -1.55
CA ALA A 255 -19.86 4.86 -2.89
C ALA A 255 -18.67 5.42 -3.67
N SER A 256 -18.59 5.14 -4.97
CA SER A 256 -17.55 5.70 -5.86
C SER A 256 -17.78 7.18 -6.19
N GLY A 257 -18.99 7.68 -5.94
CA GLY A 257 -19.39 9.07 -6.22
C GLY A 257 -20.82 9.35 -5.79
N LYS A 258 -21.25 10.60 -5.98
CA LYS A 258 -22.61 11.03 -5.70
C LYS A 258 -23.06 12.06 -6.73
N GLU A 259 -24.26 11.89 -7.26
CA GLU A 259 -24.93 12.82 -8.17
C GLU A 259 -26.24 13.30 -7.54
N GLY A 260 -26.27 14.56 -7.08
CA GLY A 260 -27.37 15.05 -6.24
C GLY A 260 -27.48 14.21 -4.98
N ASP A 261 -28.61 13.53 -4.79
CA ASP A 261 -28.84 12.61 -3.66
C ASP A 261 -28.51 11.14 -3.96
N ARG A 262 -28.10 10.82 -5.20
CA ARG A 262 -27.88 9.44 -5.63
C ARG A 262 -26.43 9.02 -5.47
N TYR A 263 -26.19 7.99 -4.67
CA TYR A 263 -24.88 7.34 -4.60
C TYR A 263 -24.60 6.50 -5.85
N LEU A 264 -23.44 6.71 -6.46
CA LEU A 264 -22.91 5.96 -7.59
C LEU A 264 -22.00 4.83 -7.07
N GLY A 265 -22.15 3.63 -7.62
CA GLY A 265 -21.35 2.48 -7.19
C GLY A 265 -21.53 2.17 -5.70
N PHE A 266 -22.75 2.32 -5.17
CA PHE A 266 -23.05 2.08 -3.77
C PHE A 266 -22.83 0.61 -3.38
N VAL A 267 -22.13 0.38 -2.27
CA VAL A 267 -21.81 -0.94 -1.72
C VAL A 267 -22.08 -0.94 -0.22
N PHE A 268 -22.86 -1.94 0.23
CA PHE A 268 -23.15 -2.20 1.64
C PHE A 268 -23.70 -3.64 1.77
N GLY A 269 -23.02 -4.52 2.50
CA GLY A 269 -23.38 -5.94 2.64
C GLY A 269 -22.93 -6.84 1.49
N GLN A 270 -21.90 -6.45 0.72
CA GLN A 270 -21.38 -7.24 -0.40
C GLN A 270 -19.91 -6.92 -0.69
N PRO A 271 -19.12 -7.88 -1.21
CA PRO A 271 -17.71 -7.64 -1.55
C PRO A 271 -17.57 -6.62 -2.67
N ALA A 272 -16.54 -5.78 -2.57
CA ALA A 272 -16.20 -4.81 -3.59
C ALA A 272 -14.70 -4.52 -3.64
N SER A 273 -14.22 -4.22 -4.85
CA SER A 273 -12.89 -3.66 -5.04
C SER A 273 -12.93 -2.15 -4.80
N ILE A 274 -12.13 -1.68 -3.84
CA ILE A 274 -12.12 -0.27 -3.43
C ILE A 274 -11.05 0.50 -4.20
N GLN A 275 -11.49 1.51 -4.94
CA GLN A 275 -10.62 2.53 -5.52
C GLN A 275 -10.83 3.85 -4.78
N LEU A 276 -9.73 4.52 -4.43
CA LEU A 276 -9.78 5.84 -3.80
C LEU A 276 -9.67 6.91 -4.88
N THR A 277 -10.75 7.63 -5.09
CA THR A 277 -10.81 8.83 -5.92
C THR A 277 -11.28 10.01 -5.06
N GLU A 278 -11.23 11.22 -5.62
CA GLU A 278 -11.75 12.41 -4.94
C GLU A 278 -13.25 12.32 -4.66
N SER A 279 -13.98 11.54 -5.47
CA SER A 279 -15.42 11.33 -5.35
C SER A 279 -15.81 10.15 -4.44
N SER A 280 -14.85 9.32 -4.01
CA SER A 280 -15.14 8.18 -3.14
C SER A 280 -15.68 8.64 -1.78
N LEU A 281 -16.78 8.04 -1.34
CA LEU A 281 -17.45 8.37 -0.08
C LEU A 281 -17.52 7.15 0.84
N LEU A 282 -17.26 7.39 2.13
CA LEU A 282 -17.65 6.52 3.23
C LEU A 282 -18.96 7.06 3.82
N ILE A 283 -19.94 6.18 3.97
CA ILE A 283 -21.31 6.53 4.36
C ILE A 283 -21.58 5.90 5.72
N GLU A 284 -22.11 6.68 6.65
CA GLU A 284 -22.51 6.20 7.96
C GLU A 284 -23.47 5.01 7.83
N ARG A 285 -23.30 4.00 8.69
CA ARG A 285 -24.06 2.75 8.66
C ARG A 285 -25.57 2.97 8.51
N GLU A 286 -26.18 3.81 9.35
CA GLU A 286 -27.63 4.01 9.34
C GLU A 286 -28.09 4.69 8.03
N ALA A 287 -27.30 5.63 7.50
CA ALA A 287 -27.57 6.26 6.22
C ALA A 287 -27.41 5.28 5.05
N ALA A 288 -26.42 4.39 5.10
CA ALA A 288 -26.23 3.33 4.12
C ALA A 288 -27.40 2.34 4.12
N LEU A 289 -27.86 1.94 5.32
CA LEU A 289 -29.02 1.05 5.48
C LEU A 289 -30.29 1.68 4.91
N ALA A 290 -30.60 2.92 5.30
CA ALA A 290 -31.76 3.65 4.80
C ALA A 290 -31.73 3.84 3.28
N TRP A 291 -30.55 4.09 2.71
CA TRP A 291 -30.38 4.20 1.27
C TRP A 291 -30.61 2.87 0.53
N ARG A 292 -30.10 1.76 1.07
CA ARG A 292 -30.34 0.41 0.51
C ARG A 292 -31.84 0.11 0.47
N GLU A 293 -32.55 0.33 1.58
CA GLU A 293 -34.00 0.11 1.68
C GLU A 293 -34.77 0.96 0.65
N ARG A 294 -34.36 2.21 0.44
CA ARG A 294 -34.93 3.09 -0.60
C ARG A 294 -34.71 2.57 -2.02
N ILE A 295 -33.53 2.02 -2.33
CA ILE A 295 -33.27 1.43 -3.65
C ILE A 295 -34.12 0.16 -3.84
N GLU A 296 -34.25 -0.68 -2.82
CA GLU A 296 -35.05 -1.90 -2.87
C GLU A 296 -36.55 -1.60 -3.06
N SER A 297 -37.08 -0.59 -2.38
CA SER A 297 -38.49 -0.18 -2.54
C SER A 297 -38.79 0.33 -3.95
N ILE A 298 -37.83 0.96 -4.63
CA ILE A 298 -37.98 1.42 -6.02
C ILE A 298 -37.91 0.23 -7.00
N ARG A 299 -37.19 -0.85 -6.65
CA ARG A 299 -37.00 -2.03 -7.51
C ARG A 299 -38.18 -3.01 -7.47
N GLN A 300 -39.02 -2.99 -6.43
CA GLN A 300 -40.24 -3.79 -6.40
C GLN A 300 -41.38 -3.04 -7.12
N PRO A 301 -41.88 -3.51 -8.28
CA PRO A 301 -43.04 -2.89 -8.90
C PRO A 301 -44.29 -3.17 -8.06
N HIS A 302 -45.12 -2.14 -7.87
CA HIS A 302 -46.48 -2.25 -7.36
C HIS A 302 -47.26 -3.35 -8.09
N THR A 303 -47.52 -4.47 -7.42
CA THR A 303 -48.62 -5.37 -7.79
C THR A 303 -49.93 -4.71 -7.35
N GLU A 304 -50.36 -3.68 -8.08
CA GLU A 304 -51.70 -3.11 -7.89
C GLU A 304 -52.76 -3.98 -8.57
N GLU A 305 -53.74 -4.37 -7.77
CA GLU A 305 -54.97 -5.05 -8.14
C GLU A 305 -55.71 -4.32 -9.27
N GLY A 306 -55.94 -5.04 -10.37
CA GLY A 306 -56.82 -4.63 -11.45
C GLY A 306 -57.80 -5.74 -11.81
N ASP A 307 -58.86 -5.88 -11.02
CA ASP A 307 -60.05 -6.65 -11.38
C ASP A 307 -60.71 -6.05 -12.64
N ARG A 308 -60.85 -6.86 -13.69
CA ARG A 308 -62.02 -6.82 -14.59
C ARG A 308 -62.15 -8.12 -15.40
N ARG A 309 -62.97 -9.02 -14.85
CA ARG A 309 -63.98 -9.88 -15.52
C ARG A 309 -63.89 -10.05 -17.05
N SER A 310 -63.83 -11.32 -17.48
CA SER A 310 -64.73 -11.88 -18.51
C SER A 310 -64.88 -13.41 -18.38
N LYS A 311 -66.14 -13.83 -18.38
CA LYS A 311 -66.77 -15.17 -18.26
C LYS A 311 -66.27 -16.15 -19.35
N LYS A 312 -65.93 -17.40 -18.97
CA LYS A 312 -66.76 -18.63 -18.99
C LYS A 312 -67.06 -19.18 -20.40
N GLU A 313 -66.55 -20.36 -20.73
CA GLU A 313 -67.39 -21.52 -21.09
C GLU A 313 -66.61 -22.85 -20.96
N GLU A 314 -67.28 -23.80 -20.31
CA GLU A 314 -66.87 -25.18 -20.07
C GLU A 314 -67.30 -26.05 -21.27
N GLU A 315 -66.49 -27.03 -21.64
CA GLU A 315 -67.00 -28.25 -22.27
C GLU A 315 -66.39 -29.48 -21.59
N LYS A 316 -67.28 -30.32 -21.05
CA LYS A 316 -67.00 -31.59 -20.36
C LYS A 316 -67.18 -32.75 -21.33
N THR A 317 -66.39 -33.81 -21.22
CA THR A 317 -66.84 -35.22 -20.97
C THR A 317 -65.64 -36.20 -20.86
N PRO A 318 -65.81 -37.42 -20.30
CA PRO A 318 -64.89 -37.98 -19.31
C PRO A 318 -64.20 -39.31 -19.70
N GLY A 319 -63.10 -39.64 -19.01
CA GLY A 319 -62.47 -40.98 -19.04
C GLY A 319 -61.52 -41.16 -17.84
N ARG A 320 -61.70 -42.23 -17.08
CA ARG A 320 -61.08 -42.55 -15.77
C ARG A 320 -59.93 -43.58 -15.96
N PRO A 321 -59.28 -44.06 -14.87
CA PRO A 321 -58.05 -43.56 -14.25
C PRO A 321 -56.83 -44.46 -14.53
N GLY A 322 -55.61 -43.92 -14.46
CA GLY A 322 -54.42 -44.78 -14.45
C GLY A 322 -53.10 -44.07 -14.62
N ASP A 323 -52.38 -44.03 -13.51
CA ASP A 323 -50.92 -44.06 -13.40
C ASP A 323 -50.10 -42.76 -13.43
N LYS A 324 -49.17 -42.73 -12.46
CA LYS A 324 -48.28 -41.62 -12.13
C LYS A 324 -47.20 -41.50 -13.20
N GLY A 325 -47.02 -40.31 -13.75
CA GLY A 325 -45.90 -39.99 -14.62
C GLY A 325 -45.55 -38.52 -14.56
N ILE A 326 -44.65 -38.14 -13.64
CA ILE A 326 -43.96 -36.85 -13.68
C ILE A 326 -42.98 -36.92 -14.85
N GLY A 327 -43.38 -36.37 -15.99
CA GLY A 327 -42.51 -36.17 -17.16
C GLY A 327 -41.98 -34.75 -17.21
N SER A 328 -40.98 -34.42 -16.38
CA SER A 328 -40.16 -33.23 -16.60
C SER A 328 -39.34 -33.46 -17.87
N LYS A 329 -39.49 -32.63 -18.90
CA LYS A 329 -38.56 -32.61 -20.03
C LYS A 329 -37.15 -32.32 -19.49
N ALA A 330 -36.29 -33.33 -19.50
CA ALA A 330 -34.87 -33.16 -19.19
C ALA A 330 -34.25 -32.22 -20.23
N ALA A 331 -33.81 -31.05 -19.78
CA ALA A 331 -33.06 -30.12 -20.60
C ALA A 331 -31.73 -30.78 -21.02
N SER A 332 -31.39 -30.71 -22.31
CA SER A 332 -30.12 -31.23 -22.81
C SER A 332 -28.96 -30.46 -22.20
N VAL A 333 -28.03 -31.17 -21.57
CA VAL A 333 -26.85 -30.58 -20.92
C VAL A 333 -25.90 -30.06 -22.01
N LYS A 334 -25.71 -28.74 -22.06
CA LYS A 334 -24.72 -28.09 -22.93
C LYS A 334 -23.32 -28.29 -22.33
N LYS A 335 -22.41 -28.88 -23.10
CA LYS A 335 -21.06 -29.26 -22.64
C LYS A 335 -19.93 -28.37 -23.19
N GLN A 336 -20.26 -27.45 -24.09
CA GLN A 336 -19.28 -26.62 -24.78
C GLN A 336 -19.80 -25.18 -24.86
N PHE A 337 -18.89 -24.23 -24.72
CA PHE A 337 -19.13 -22.80 -24.89
C PHE A 337 -18.13 -22.29 -25.94
N TYR A 338 -18.64 -21.55 -26.93
CA TYR A 338 -17.83 -20.82 -27.90
C TYR A 338 -18.35 -19.40 -27.96
N GLY A 339 -17.45 -18.43 -27.83
CA GLY A 339 -17.78 -17.01 -27.85
C GLY A 339 -16.65 -16.22 -28.46
N THR A 340 -17.00 -15.24 -29.28
CA THR A 340 -16.06 -14.30 -29.90
C THR A 340 -16.56 -12.90 -29.63
N VAL A 341 -15.67 -11.99 -29.25
CA VAL A 341 -15.97 -10.56 -29.11
C VAL A 341 -14.89 -9.76 -29.82
N THR A 342 -15.30 -8.72 -30.54
CA THR A 342 -14.38 -7.75 -31.13
C THR A 342 -14.15 -6.63 -30.11
N LEU A 343 -12.89 -6.40 -29.74
CA LEU A 343 -12.52 -5.37 -28.77
C LEU A 343 -12.10 -4.08 -29.47
N ASP A 344 -12.38 -2.94 -28.84
CA ASP A 344 -11.83 -1.65 -29.28
C ASP A 344 -10.32 -1.62 -28.96
N PRO A 345 -9.43 -1.39 -29.94
CA PRO A 345 -7.98 -1.44 -29.73
C PRO A 345 -7.48 -0.42 -28.70
N ILE A 346 -8.17 0.70 -28.50
CA ILE A 346 -7.77 1.75 -27.53
C ILE A 346 -8.15 1.34 -26.10
N LYS A 347 -9.29 0.66 -25.93
CA LYS A 347 -9.79 0.20 -24.63
C LYS A 347 -9.52 -1.28 -24.35
N ALA A 348 -8.85 -1.98 -25.28
CA ALA A 348 -8.67 -3.43 -25.26
C ALA A 348 -8.13 -3.96 -23.93
N LYS A 349 -7.25 -3.22 -23.24
CA LYS A 349 -6.75 -3.62 -21.92
C LYS A 349 -7.85 -3.67 -20.84
N MET A 350 -8.74 -2.68 -20.82
CA MET A 350 -9.84 -2.60 -19.86
C MET A 350 -10.96 -3.58 -20.22
N ASP A 351 -11.27 -3.69 -21.51
CA ASP A 351 -12.34 -4.58 -22.00
C ASP A 351 -11.92 -6.06 -21.86
N PHE A 352 -10.64 -6.38 -22.11
CA PHE A 352 -10.11 -7.72 -21.89
C PHE A 352 -10.07 -8.08 -20.41
N ALA A 353 -9.72 -7.15 -19.51
CA ALA A 353 -9.83 -7.37 -18.07
C ALA A 353 -11.29 -7.66 -17.65
N THR A 354 -12.23 -6.88 -18.17
CA THR A 354 -13.66 -7.10 -17.95
C THR A 354 -14.10 -8.48 -18.46
N LEU A 355 -13.61 -8.92 -19.63
CA LEU A 355 -13.92 -10.25 -20.16
C LEU A 355 -13.33 -11.39 -19.30
N ILE A 356 -12.14 -11.18 -18.75
CA ILE A 356 -11.54 -12.14 -17.82
C ILE A 356 -12.42 -12.28 -16.57
N ASP A 357 -12.81 -11.16 -15.96
CA ASP A 357 -13.54 -11.15 -14.70
C ASP A 357 -14.99 -11.66 -14.86
N GLU A 358 -15.68 -11.19 -15.90
CA GLU A 358 -17.11 -11.46 -16.08
C GLU A 358 -17.39 -12.80 -16.78
N VAL A 359 -16.48 -13.29 -17.62
CA VAL A 359 -16.74 -14.49 -18.45
C VAL A 359 -15.76 -15.62 -18.14
N VAL A 360 -14.45 -15.38 -18.21
CA VAL A 360 -13.45 -16.45 -18.05
C VAL A 360 -13.43 -16.98 -16.62
N GLN A 361 -13.51 -16.09 -15.63
CA GLN A 361 -13.46 -16.48 -14.22
C GLN A 361 -14.62 -17.39 -13.82
N GLN A 362 -15.79 -17.25 -14.46
CA GLN A 362 -16.96 -18.10 -14.26
C GLN A 362 -16.71 -19.57 -14.67
N PHE A 363 -15.80 -19.79 -15.64
CA PHE A 363 -15.38 -21.12 -16.06
C PHE A 363 -14.24 -21.66 -15.21
N THR A 364 -13.21 -20.85 -14.93
CA THR A 364 -12.04 -21.30 -14.16
C THR A 364 -12.33 -21.53 -12.68
N ALA A 365 -13.40 -20.92 -12.13
CA ALA A 365 -13.87 -21.20 -10.78
C ALA A 365 -14.49 -22.60 -10.62
N LYS A 366 -14.76 -23.32 -11.73
CA LYS A 366 -15.35 -24.67 -11.71
C LYS A 366 -14.28 -25.76 -11.91
N PRO A 367 -14.10 -26.69 -10.95
CA PRO A 367 -13.15 -27.79 -11.09
C PRO A 367 -13.45 -28.66 -12.32
N GLY A 368 -12.42 -28.97 -13.11
CA GLY A 368 -12.51 -29.85 -14.28
C GLY A 368 -12.94 -29.18 -15.58
N VAL A 369 -13.05 -27.85 -15.62
CA VAL A 369 -13.27 -27.08 -16.86
C VAL A 369 -11.93 -26.65 -17.44
N ASP A 370 -11.62 -27.09 -18.66
CA ASP A 370 -10.45 -26.65 -19.41
C ASP A 370 -10.80 -25.38 -20.21
N VAL A 371 -10.05 -24.31 -20.00
CA VAL A 371 -10.31 -23.00 -20.60
C VAL A 371 -9.11 -22.59 -21.45
N LYS A 372 -9.32 -22.48 -22.76
CA LYS A 372 -8.34 -21.97 -23.72
C LYS A 372 -8.76 -20.58 -24.21
N ILE A 373 -7.86 -19.61 -24.06
CA ILE A 373 -8.02 -18.25 -24.60
C ILE A 373 -7.09 -18.12 -25.80
N SER A 374 -7.58 -17.50 -26.87
CA SER A 374 -6.78 -17.19 -28.06
C SER A 374 -7.06 -15.75 -28.46
N VAL A 375 -6.00 -14.96 -28.65
CA VAL A 375 -6.07 -13.55 -29.01
C VAL A 375 -5.55 -13.41 -30.42
N GLU A 376 -6.39 -12.89 -31.31
CA GLU A 376 -6.04 -12.59 -32.69
C GLU A 376 -5.95 -11.07 -32.86
N ILE A 377 -4.82 -10.60 -33.41
CA ILE A 377 -4.57 -9.18 -33.64
C ILE A 377 -4.43 -8.99 -35.15
N GLN A 378 -5.39 -8.29 -35.75
CA GLN A 378 -5.37 -7.94 -37.17
C GLN A 378 -5.20 -6.43 -37.33
N ALA A 379 -4.25 -6.03 -38.18
CA ALA A 379 -4.04 -4.65 -38.56
C ALA A 379 -3.93 -4.56 -40.08
N GLN A 380 -4.68 -3.64 -40.69
CA GLN A 380 -4.66 -3.40 -42.13
C GLN A 380 -4.31 -1.95 -42.41
N SER A 381 -3.43 -1.72 -43.38
CA SER A 381 -3.03 -0.38 -43.84
C SER A 381 -3.04 -0.34 -45.37
N LYS A 382 -3.70 0.68 -45.93
CA LYS A 382 -3.74 0.90 -47.38
C LYS A 382 -2.40 1.38 -47.96
N GLU A 383 -1.56 1.99 -47.13
CA GLU A 383 -0.25 2.53 -47.53
C GLU A 383 0.90 1.58 -47.15
N GLY A 384 0.57 0.41 -46.56
CA GLY A 384 1.52 -0.51 -45.96
C GLY A 384 1.98 -0.08 -44.56
N PHE A 385 2.89 -0.86 -43.98
CA PHE A 385 3.55 -0.57 -42.71
C PHE A 385 5.03 -0.30 -42.97
N ASP A 386 5.60 0.76 -42.40
CA ASP A 386 7.02 1.04 -42.58
C ASP A 386 7.93 -0.01 -41.90
N GLU A 387 9.17 -0.14 -42.37
CA GLU A 387 10.11 -1.16 -41.88
C GLU A 387 10.43 -1.01 -40.39
N SER A 388 10.39 0.22 -39.85
CA SER A 388 10.70 0.46 -38.44
C SER A 388 9.62 -0.10 -37.53
N LEU A 389 8.35 0.11 -37.87
CA LEU A 389 7.20 -0.44 -37.16
C LEU A 389 7.16 -1.97 -37.29
N GLN A 390 7.37 -2.50 -38.50
CA GLN A 390 7.42 -3.95 -38.72
C GLN A 390 8.50 -4.61 -37.85
N ARG A 391 9.68 -3.99 -37.73
CA ARG A 391 10.77 -4.51 -36.88
C ARG A 391 10.39 -4.50 -35.40
N ILE A 392 9.84 -3.38 -34.90
CA ILE A 392 9.43 -3.25 -33.49
C ILE A 392 8.37 -4.28 -33.13
N VAL A 393 7.36 -4.47 -34.00
CA VAL A 393 6.28 -5.43 -33.75
C VAL A 393 6.81 -6.87 -33.76
N LYS A 394 7.63 -7.25 -34.74
CA LYS A 394 8.25 -8.60 -34.79
C LYS A 394 9.12 -8.88 -33.56
N GLU A 395 9.91 -7.91 -33.11
CA GLU A 395 10.75 -8.06 -31.91
C GLU A 395 9.91 -8.26 -30.65
N ASN A 396 8.84 -7.48 -30.48
CA ASN A 396 7.92 -7.63 -29.35
C ASN A 396 7.16 -8.96 -29.39
N CYS A 397 6.68 -9.40 -30.56
CA CYS A 397 6.01 -10.70 -30.70
C CYS A 397 6.95 -11.86 -30.34
N ASN A 398 8.24 -11.78 -30.67
CA ASN A 398 9.24 -12.77 -30.26
C ASN A 398 9.47 -12.78 -28.74
N VAL A 399 9.59 -11.60 -28.10
CA VAL A 399 9.72 -11.49 -26.64
C VAL A 399 8.49 -12.04 -25.92
N LEU A 400 7.29 -11.77 -26.47
CA LEU A 400 6.01 -12.21 -25.94
C LEU A 400 5.63 -13.65 -26.37
N LYS A 401 6.48 -14.32 -27.15
CA LYS A 401 6.33 -15.72 -27.58
C LYS A 401 5.02 -16.01 -28.33
N PHE A 402 4.68 -15.16 -29.30
CA PHE A 402 3.56 -15.44 -30.21
C PHE A 402 3.81 -16.75 -30.98
N ASP A 403 2.78 -17.58 -31.14
CA ASP A 403 2.88 -18.85 -31.89
C ASP A 403 3.10 -18.59 -33.40
N SER A 404 2.53 -17.50 -33.93
CA SER A 404 2.77 -17.00 -35.29
C SER A 404 2.62 -15.48 -35.35
N ALA A 405 3.47 -14.79 -36.12
CA ALA A 405 3.38 -13.34 -36.36
C ALA A 405 4.12 -12.98 -37.66
N GLU A 406 3.38 -12.68 -38.72
CA GLU A 406 3.92 -12.34 -40.04
C GLU A 406 3.27 -11.05 -40.58
N PHE A 407 4.01 -10.33 -41.42
CA PHE A 407 3.46 -9.24 -42.23
C PHE A 407 3.36 -9.78 -43.65
N GLU A 408 2.15 -9.84 -44.18
CA GLU A 408 1.87 -10.28 -45.54
C GLU A 408 1.78 -9.06 -46.47
N GLY A 409 2.37 -9.17 -47.66
CA GLY A 409 2.11 -8.21 -48.74
C GLY A 409 0.79 -8.52 -49.42
N GLU A 410 0.15 -7.53 -50.02
CA GLU A 410 -0.86 -7.83 -51.04
C GLU A 410 -0.13 -8.43 -52.25
N ASP A 411 -0.38 -9.71 -52.55
CA ASP A 411 -0.13 -10.28 -53.87
C ASP A 411 -1.16 -9.75 -54.89
#